data_AF-A0A928GYZ9-F1
#
_entry.id   AF-A0A928GYZ9-F1
#
_cell.length_a   1.000
_cell.length_b   1.000
_cell.length_c   1.000
_cell.angle_alpha   90.00
_cell.angle_beta   90.00
_cell.angle_gamma   90.00
#
_symmetry.space_group_name_H-M   'P 1'
#
loop_
_entity.id
_entity.type
_entity.pdbx_description
1 polymer ?
#
loop_
_entity_poly.entity_id
_entity_poly.type
_entity_poly.pdbx_seq_one_letter_code
_entity_poly.pdbx_strand_id
1 'polypeptide(L)'
;MTLSAEINRIIVRQLERHKLKYECAFDPDWNHQEVIYCHDEKLITHEIFKDCSVEELTTLFTALLENRPMDWNIALEIAKLLPARGGLVKKRVEDYIFRLEFDYDNRMLLLAYLGSNPKYENRIIELLDTIPEDFRDGLFLACEALNTPVICRKLMEKFTQWITANPNYGCDGSGEGQYLDRFLELWQHTQPSELCGGFIAFCRKNWHGWRQ
;
A
#
# COMPACT_ATOMS: atom_id res chain seq x y z
N MET A 1 -0.30 22.25 20.74
CA MET A 1 0.00 21.94 19.33
C MET A 1 -1.18 21.16 18.79
N THR A 2 -1.70 21.49 17.61
CA THR A 2 -2.81 20.72 17.02
C THR A 2 -2.28 19.38 16.50
N LEU A 3 -3.13 18.36 16.43
CA LEU A 3 -2.76 17.04 15.88
C LEU A 3 -2.23 17.16 14.45
N SER A 4 -2.82 18.02 13.62
CA SER A 4 -2.35 18.28 12.24
C SER A 4 -0.93 18.87 12.21
N ALA A 5 -0.60 19.81 13.10
CA ALA A 5 0.75 20.39 13.16
C ALA A 5 1.79 19.35 13.62
N GLU A 6 1.39 18.42 14.49
CA GLU A 6 2.27 17.32 14.92
C GLU A 6 2.53 16.31 13.79
N ILE A 7 1.49 15.92 13.04
CA ILE A 7 1.61 15.04 11.87
C ILE A 7 2.55 15.66 10.83
N ASN A 8 2.32 16.93 10.44
CA ASN A 8 3.15 17.63 9.47
C ASN A 8 4.62 17.72 9.94
N ARG A 9 4.84 17.98 11.24
CA ARG A 9 6.19 17.99 11.83
C ARG A 9 6.90 16.64 11.71
N ILE A 10 6.20 15.53 11.98
CA ILE A 10 6.78 14.19 11.86
C ILE A 10 7.15 13.91 10.40
N ILE A 11 6.23 14.19 9.47
CA ILE A 11 6.41 13.98 8.03
C ILE A 11 7.61 14.79 7.50
N VAL A 12 7.60 16.12 7.71
CA VAL A 12 8.67 17.01 7.23
C VAL A 12 10.03 16.57 7.75
N ARG A 13 10.13 16.24 9.05
CA ARG A 13 11.40 15.80 9.64
C ARG A 13 11.94 14.53 8.97
N GLN A 14 11.08 13.56 8.64
CA GLN A 14 11.54 12.35 7.93
C GLN A 14 11.92 12.65 6.48
N LEU A 15 11.15 13.48 5.78
CA LEU A 15 11.47 13.89 4.41
C LEU A 15 12.82 14.62 4.35
N GLU A 16 13.07 15.57 5.25
CA GLU A 16 14.34 16.29 5.39
C GLU A 16 15.50 15.33 5.71
N ARG A 17 15.30 14.40 6.65
CA ARG A 17 16.31 13.39 7.03
C ARG A 17 16.76 12.55 5.83
N HIS A 18 15.83 12.21 4.94
CA HIS A 18 16.10 11.44 3.72
C HIS A 18 16.37 12.30 2.48
N LYS A 19 16.46 13.63 2.64
CA LYS A 19 16.75 14.59 1.57
C LYS A 19 15.73 14.55 0.42
N LEU A 20 14.47 14.27 0.76
CA LEU A 20 13.37 14.24 -0.20
C LEU A 20 12.78 15.63 -0.35
N LYS A 21 12.41 15.98 -1.59
CA LYS A 21 11.74 17.25 -1.88
C LYS A 21 10.26 17.14 -1.51
N TYR A 22 9.73 18.22 -0.95
CA TYR A 22 8.33 18.33 -0.60
C TYR A 22 7.82 19.75 -0.77
N GLU A 23 6.51 19.89 -0.88
CA GLU A 23 5.78 21.15 -0.91
C GLU A 23 4.78 21.17 0.25
N CYS A 24 4.58 22.35 0.84
CA CYS A 24 3.49 22.58 1.79
C CYS A 24 2.45 23.46 1.09
N ALA A 25 1.23 22.98 0.95
CA ALA A 25 0.15 23.77 0.37
C ALA A 25 -1.17 23.54 1.10
N PHE A 26 -2.07 24.51 1.00
CA PHE A 26 -3.44 24.38 1.50
C PHE A 26 -4.29 23.71 0.43
N ASP A 27 -4.85 22.54 0.75
CA ASP A 27 -5.59 21.74 -0.21
C ASP A 27 -7.09 22.07 -0.17
N PRO A 28 -7.71 22.52 -1.29
CA PRO A 28 -9.14 22.78 -1.36
C PRO A 28 -10.00 21.53 -1.09
N ASP A 29 -9.52 20.34 -1.46
CA ASP A 29 -10.23 19.06 -1.25
C ASP A 29 -10.25 18.66 0.23
N TRP A 30 -9.35 19.24 1.04
CA TRP A 30 -9.26 19.01 2.47
C TRP A 30 -9.72 20.21 3.31
N ASN A 31 -10.74 20.94 2.85
CA ASN A 31 -11.26 22.13 3.52
C ASN A 31 -10.19 23.19 3.79
N HIS A 32 -9.24 23.37 2.87
CA HIS A 32 -8.11 24.31 3.00
C HIS A 32 -7.26 24.02 4.24
N GLN A 33 -7.00 22.75 4.54
CA GLN A 33 -6.00 22.35 5.52
C GLN A 33 -4.62 22.26 4.85
N GLU A 34 -3.56 22.52 5.62
CA GLU A 34 -2.18 22.39 5.15
C GLU A 34 -1.82 20.91 4.99
N VAL A 35 -1.40 20.54 3.78
CA VAL A 35 -0.95 19.21 3.39
C VAL A 35 0.51 19.29 2.94
N ILE A 36 1.29 18.27 3.32
CA ILE A 36 2.65 18.06 2.84
C ILE A 36 2.59 17.12 1.65
N TYR A 37 3.03 17.59 0.48
CA TYR A 37 3.10 16.79 -0.74
C TYR A 37 4.51 16.30 -0.99
N CYS A 38 4.67 15.01 -1.31
CA CYS A 38 5.93 14.44 -1.76
C CYS A 38 5.70 13.73 -3.10
N HIS A 39 6.09 14.39 -4.18
CA HIS A 39 5.94 13.88 -5.55
C HIS A 39 7.09 12.97 -5.98
N ASP A 40 7.94 12.51 -5.05
CA ASP A 40 8.99 11.57 -5.39
C ASP A 40 8.38 10.18 -5.56
N GLU A 41 8.15 9.75 -6.79
CA GLU A 41 7.59 8.42 -7.12
C GLU A 41 8.40 7.27 -6.51
N LYS A 42 9.68 7.50 -6.17
CA LYS A 42 10.52 6.48 -5.53
C LYS A 42 10.13 6.22 -4.08
N LEU A 43 9.27 7.06 -3.47
CA LEU A 43 8.76 6.83 -2.12
C LEU A 43 8.22 5.40 -1.98
N ILE A 44 7.58 4.86 -3.02
CA ILE A 44 7.06 3.48 -3.04
C ILE A 44 8.12 2.40 -2.81
N THR A 45 9.41 2.71 -2.88
CA THR A 45 10.50 1.77 -2.58
C THR A 45 11.28 2.11 -1.31
N HIS A 46 10.96 3.24 -0.67
CA HIS A 46 11.57 3.66 0.57
C HIS A 46 10.82 3.11 1.79
N GLU A 47 11.45 3.29 2.96
CA GLU A 47 10.85 2.99 4.26
C GLU A 47 11.13 4.17 5.19
N ILE A 48 10.74 5.39 4.78
CA ILE A 48 11.25 6.61 5.43
C ILE A 48 10.82 6.77 6.88
N PHE A 49 9.69 6.15 7.25
CA PHE A 49 9.11 6.19 8.59
C PHE A 49 9.53 5.01 9.48
N LYS A 50 10.36 4.06 9.01
CA LYS A 50 10.67 2.84 9.79
C LYS A 50 11.36 3.09 11.14
N ASP A 51 12.09 4.21 11.23
CA ASP A 51 12.84 4.63 12.42
C ASP A 51 12.04 5.59 13.30
N CYS A 52 10.77 5.85 13.00
CA CYS A 52 9.91 6.65 13.88
C CYS A 52 9.74 5.99 15.25
N SER A 53 9.57 6.81 16.28
CA SER A 53 9.26 6.30 17.62
C SER A 53 7.87 5.65 17.65
N VAL A 54 7.59 4.86 18.70
CA VAL A 54 6.27 4.25 18.90
C VAL A 54 5.17 5.31 18.96
N GLU A 55 5.42 6.42 19.63
CA GLU A 55 4.50 7.54 19.75
C GLU A 55 4.21 8.15 18.37
N GLU A 56 5.26 8.38 17.57
CA GLU A 56 5.12 8.94 16.22
C GLU A 56 4.35 8.01 15.28
N LEU A 57 4.68 6.71 15.28
CA LEU A 57 3.95 5.72 14.49
C LEU A 57 2.49 5.63 14.92
N THR A 58 2.21 5.71 16.23
CA THR A 58 0.83 5.72 16.75
C THR A 58 0.07 6.96 16.25
N THR A 59 0.72 8.12 16.25
CA THR A 59 0.16 9.37 15.71
C THR A 59 -0.12 9.26 14.21
N LEU A 60 0.83 8.74 13.42
CA LEU A 60 0.67 8.57 11.96
C LEU A 60 -0.42 7.55 11.61
N PHE A 61 -0.49 6.41 12.30
CA PHE A 61 -1.57 5.43 12.09
C PHE A 61 -2.93 5.97 12.52
N THR A 62 -2.97 6.78 13.59
CA THR A 62 -4.20 7.46 14.00
C THR A 62 -4.66 8.47 12.95
N ALA A 63 -3.72 9.17 12.30
CA ALA A 63 -4.02 10.08 11.20
C ALA A 63 -4.68 9.34 10.02
N LEU A 64 -4.15 8.17 9.63
CA LEU A 64 -4.78 7.32 8.61
C LEU A 64 -6.19 6.87 9.01
N LEU A 65 -6.36 6.36 10.24
CA LEU A 65 -7.66 5.92 10.76
C LEU A 65 -8.72 7.02 10.78
N GLU A 66 -8.30 8.26 11.02
CA GLU A 66 -9.17 9.44 11.06
C GLU A 66 -9.32 10.12 9.71
N ASN A 67 -8.77 9.52 8.64
CA ASN A 67 -8.73 10.10 7.29
C ASN A 67 -8.26 11.56 7.30
N ARG A 68 -7.17 11.84 8.01
CA ARG A 68 -6.61 13.20 8.08
C ARG A 68 -5.97 13.57 6.73
N PRO A 69 -5.94 14.86 6.37
CA PRO A 69 -5.30 15.33 5.15
C PRO A 69 -3.84 14.88 5.08
N MET A 70 -3.50 14.17 4.01
CA MET A 70 -2.18 13.62 3.78
C MET A 70 -2.04 13.26 2.31
N ASP A 71 -0.87 13.59 1.75
CA ASP A 71 -0.51 13.15 0.40
C ASP A 71 -0.52 11.62 0.29
N TRP A 72 -0.95 11.13 -0.87
CA TRP A 72 -1.13 9.71 -1.14
C TRP A 72 0.14 8.90 -0.93
N ASN A 73 1.29 9.37 -1.45
CA ASN A 73 2.55 8.64 -1.35
C ASN A 73 3.00 8.53 0.11
N ILE A 74 2.79 9.59 0.89
CA ILE A 74 3.09 9.61 2.32
C ILE A 74 2.18 8.63 3.08
N ALA A 75 0.88 8.64 2.78
CA ALA A 75 -0.08 7.70 3.36
C ALA A 75 0.28 6.24 3.03
N LEU A 76 0.71 5.97 1.79
CA LEU A 76 1.16 4.66 1.33
C LEU A 76 2.44 4.20 2.06
N GLU A 77 3.42 5.09 2.25
CA GLU A 77 4.63 4.81 3.04
C GLU A 77 4.33 4.45 4.49
N ILE A 78 3.37 5.14 5.11
CA ILE A 78 2.93 4.84 6.47
C ILE A 78 2.21 3.49 6.50
N ALA A 79 1.35 3.21 5.51
CA ALA A 79 0.58 1.97 5.44
C ALA A 79 1.45 0.71 5.35
N LYS A 80 2.61 0.78 4.68
CA LYS A 80 3.60 -0.32 4.64
C LYS A 80 4.07 -0.79 6.00
N LEU A 81 4.02 0.08 7.02
CA LEU A 81 4.44 -0.27 8.36
C LEU A 81 3.34 -1.01 9.15
N LEU A 82 2.08 -1.01 8.69
CA LEU A 82 0.95 -1.63 9.38
C LEU A 82 1.11 -3.15 9.59
N PRO A 83 1.59 -3.95 8.64
CA PRO A 83 1.88 -5.37 8.89
C PRO A 83 2.78 -5.61 10.11
N ALA A 84 3.86 -4.84 10.23
CA ALA A 84 4.85 -5.04 11.29
C ALA A 84 4.53 -4.30 12.60
N ARG A 85 3.87 -3.13 12.51
CA ARG A 85 3.71 -2.18 13.62
C ARG A 85 2.25 -1.84 13.92
N GLY A 86 1.29 -2.35 13.16
CA GLY A 86 -0.15 -2.05 13.33
C GLY A 86 -0.74 -2.53 14.65
N GLY A 87 -0.02 -3.35 15.42
CA GLY A 87 -0.35 -3.69 16.81
C GLY A 87 -0.60 -2.46 17.70
N LEU A 88 0.02 -1.32 17.39
CA LEU A 88 -0.15 -0.05 18.09
C LEU A 88 -1.58 0.52 17.99
N VAL A 89 -2.30 0.20 16.90
CA VAL A 89 -3.67 0.66 16.64
C VAL A 89 -4.66 -0.48 16.43
N LYS A 90 -4.28 -1.71 16.79
CA LYS A 90 -5.01 -2.96 16.50
C LYS A 90 -6.52 -2.86 16.67
N LYS A 91 -6.98 -2.41 17.84
CA LYS A 91 -8.42 -2.36 18.15
C LYS A 91 -9.18 -1.49 17.15
N ARG A 92 -8.66 -0.28 16.87
CA ARG A 92 -9.31 0.67 15.97
C ARG A 92 -9.26 0.20 14.51
N VAL A 93 -8.15 -0.38 14.08
CA VAL A 93 -7.99 -0.85 12.70
C VAL A 93 -8.81 -2.11 12.42
N GLU A 94 -8.89 -3.05 13.37
CA GLU A 94 -9.79 -4.21 13.25
C GLU A 94 -11.25 -3.75 13.20
N ASP A 95 -11.67 -2.85 14.10
CA ASP A 95 -13.03 -2.30 14.09
C ASP A 95 -13.39 -1.65 12.74
N TYR A 96 -12.44 -1.00 12.07
CA TYR A 96 -12.64 -0.40 10.75
C TYR A 96 -12.74 -1.45 9.64
N ILE A 97 -11.72 -2.31 9.50
CA ILE A 97 -11.62 -3.28 8.38
C ILE A 97 -12.80 -4.26 8.39
N PHE A 98 -13.32 -4.64 9.57
CA PHE A 98 -14.43 -5.59 9.67
C PHE A 98 -15.82 -4.98 9.44
N ARG A 99 -15.94 -3.64 9.37
CA ARG A 99 -17.23 -2.97 9.08
C ARG A 99 -17.49 -2.76 7.59
N LEU A 100 -16.49 -2.89 6.72
CA LEU A 100 -16.57 -2.82 5.26
C LEU A 100 -17.48 -1.71 4.73
N GLU A 101 -17.12 -0.46 5.02
CA GLU A 101 -17.59 0.70 4.26
C GLU A 101 -16.39 1.20 3.46
N PHE A 102 -16.34 0.87 2.17
CA PHE A 102 -15.27 1.32 1.27
C PHE A 102 -15.65 2.70 0.74
N ASP A 103 -15.11 3.74 1.36
CA ASP A 103 -15.09 5.08 0.81
C ASP A 103 -13.76 5.30 0.08
N TYR A 104 -13.76 6.10 -1.00
CA TYR A 104 -12.54 6.46 -1.72
C TYR A 104 -11.73 7.46 -0.90
N ASP A 105 -10.92 6.93 0.02
CA ASP A 105 -10.01 7.71 0.86
C ASP A 105 -8.83 6.88 1.41
N ASN A 106 -7.94 7.55 2.14
CA ASN A 106 -6.71 6.96 2.70
C ASN A 106 -6.97 5.76 3.63
N ARG A 107 -8.20 5.56 4.13
CA ARG A 107 -8.53 4.43 5.01
C ARG A 107 -8.53 3.09 4.28
N MET A 108 -8.63 3.06 2.94
CA MET A 108 -8.45 1.81 2.18
C MET A 108 -7.04 1.21 2.40
N LEU A 109 -6.04 2.06 2.66
CA LEU A 109 -4.67 1.63 2.94
C LEU A 109 -4.56 0.88 4.28
N LEU A 110 -5.55 1.00 5.17
CA LEU A 110 -5.59 0.23 6.41
C LEU A 110 -5.68 -1.28 6.16
N LEU A 111 -6.14 -1.72 4.98
CA LEU A 111 -6.12 -3.12 4.58
C LEU A 111 -4.72 -3.75 4.68
N ALA A 112 -3.64 -2.95 4.59
CA ALA A 112 -2.27 -3.41 4.81
C ALA A 112 -2.08 -4.10 6.17
N TYR A 113 -2.88 -3.73 7.19
CA TYR A 113 -2.88 -4.40 8.50
C TYR A 113 -3.19 -5.90 8.42
N LEU A 114 -3.96 -6.36 7.43
CA LEU A 114 -4.23 -7.79 7.24
C LEU A 114 -2.92 -8.58 7.01
N GLY A 115 -1.88 -7.92 6.51
CA GLY A 115 -0.55 -8.50 6.33
C GLY A 115 0.16 -8.85 7.65
N SER A 116 -0.37 -8.42 8.80
CA SER A 116 0.27 -8.60 10.12
C SER A 116 0.23 -10.02 10.66
N ASN A 117 -0.66 -10.88 10.14
CA ASN A 117 -0.84 -12.21 10.69
C ASN A 117 -1.42 -13.19 9.65
N PRO A 118 -0.85 -14.41 9.50
CA PRO A 118 -1.37 -15.43 8.58
C PRO A 118 -2.84 -15.82 8.80
N LYS A 119 -3.41 -15.60 10.00
CA LYS A 119 -4.83 -15.84 10.25
C LYS A 119 -5.78 -15.04 9.34
N TYR A 120 -5.30 -13.93 8.75
CA TYR A 120 -6.07 -13.10 7.83
C TYR A 120 -5.93 -13.54 6.36
N GLU A 121 -5.16 -14.57 6.05
CA GLU A 121 -4.91 -15.02 4.67
C GLU A 121 -6.22 -15.29 3.90
N ASN A 122 -7.15 -16.04 4.49
CA ASN A 122 -8.46 -16.30 3.86
C ASN A 122 -9.22 -15.00 3.57
N ARG A 123 -9.13 -14.03 4.48
CA ARG A 123 -9.79 -12.74 4.32
C ARG A 123 -9.18 -11.94 3.18
N ILE A 124 -7.85 -11.96 3.04
CA ILE A 124 -7.16 -11.32 1.91
C ILE A 124 -7.59 -11.94 0.58
N ILE A 125 -7.69 -13.27 0.52
CA ILE A 125 -8.14 -14.00 -0.67
C ILE A 125 -9.55 -13.58 -1.08
N GLU A 126 -10.48 -13.54 -0.12
CA GLU A 126 -11.85 -13.06 -0.34
C GLU A 126 -11.87 -11.62 -0.87
N LEU A 127 -11.08 -10.74 -0.24
CA LEU A 127 -11.06 -9.32 -0.63
C LEU A 127 -10.45 -9.10 -2.02
N LEU A 128 -9.48 -9.91 -2.45
CA LEU A 128 -8.95 -9.87 -3.82
C LEU A 128 -10.01 -10.20 -4.88
N ASP A 129 -11.07 -10.93 -4.51
CA ASP A 129 -12.20 -11.20 -5.38
C ASP A 129 -13.23 -10.06 -5.42
N THR A 130 -13.35 -9.28 -4.35
CA THR A 130 -14.48 -8.34 -4.17
C THR A 130 -14.11 -6.86 -4.21
N ILE A 131 -12.86 -6.51 -3.89
CA ILE A 131 -12.43 -5.11 -3.81
C ILE A 131 -12.21 -4.53 -5.22
N PRO A 132 -12.82 -3.37 -5.55
CA PRO A 132 -12.60 -2.72 -6.85
C PRO A 132 -11.14 -2.26 -7.01
N GLU A 133 -10.71 -2.09 -8.26
CA GLU A 133 -9.34 -1.75 -8.67
C GLU A 133 -8.70 -0.66 -7.82
N ASP A 134 -9.37 0.48 -7.77
CA ASP A 134 -8.93 1.68 -7.07
C ASP A 134 -8.75 1.55 -5.55
N PHE A 135 -9.12 0.41 -4.95
CA PHE A 135 -9.11 0.21 -3.50
C PHE A 135 -8.11 -0.87 -3.05
N ARG A 136 -7.26 -1.36 -3.96
CA ARG A 136 -6.40 -2.53 -3.71
C ARG A 136 -5.04 -2.22 -3.11
N ASP A 137 -4.58 -0.98 -3.09
CA ASP A 137 -3.21 -0.66 -2.66
C ASP A 137 -2.87 -1.21 -1.27
N GLY A 138 -3.74 -0.95 -0.28
CA GLY A 138 -3.58 -1.52 1.06
C GLY A 138 -3.60 -3.05 1.05
N LEU A 139 -4.42 -3.66 0.19
CA LEU A 139 -4.49 -5.11 0.07
C LEU A 139 -3.24 -5.71 -0.60
N PHE A 140 -2.65 -5.04 -1.58
CA PHE A 140 -1.38 -5.45 -2.17
C PHE A 140 -0.25 -5.36 -1.14
N LEU A 141 -0.18 -4.31 -0.33
CA LEU A 141 0.76 -4.23 0.79
C LEU A 141 0.58 -5.38 1.80
N ALA A 142 -0.67 -5.76 2.10
CA ALA A 142 -0.94 -6.93 2.94
C ALA A 142 -0.42 -8.24 2.32
N CYS A 143 -0.60 -8.40 1.01
CA CYS A 143 -0.13 -9.57 0.28
C CYS A 143 1.40 -9.63 0.23
N GLU A 144 2.07 -8.50 -0.01
CA GLU A 144 3.53 -8.39 -0.01
C GLU A 144 4.11 -8.77 1.35
N ALA A 145 3.49 -8.31 2.45
CA ALA A 145 3.95 -8.59 3.79
C ALA A 145 3.83 -10.07 4.19
N LEU A 146 2.75 -10.75 3.80
CA LEU A 146 2.57 -12.18 4.11
C LEU A 146 3.34 -13.08 3.15
N ASN A 147 3.29 -12.78 1.85
CA ASN A 147 3.98 -13.47 0.76
C ASN A 147 3.95 -15.01 0.89
N THR A 148 2.82 -15.58 1.31
CA THR A 148 2.67 -17.04 1.44
C THR A 148 2.40 -17.65 0.06
N PRO A 149 2.73 -18.94 -0.15
CA PRO A 149 2.44 -19.59 -1.44
C PRO A 149 0.96 -19.55 -1.84
N VAL A 150 0.04 -19.48 -0.88
CA VAL A 150 -1.39 -19.39 -1.14
C VAL A 150 -1.75 -18.00 -1.68
N ILE A 151 -1.28 -16.93 -1.02
CA ILE A 151 -1.46 -15.54 -1.48
C ILE A 151 -0.81 -15.35 -2.85
N CYS A 152 0.42 -15.84 -3.05
CA CYS A 152 1.11 -15.79 -4.33
C CYS A 152 0.26 -16.41 -5.44
N ARG A 153 -0.28 -17.62 -5.24
CA ARG A 153 -1.15 -18.27 -6.23
C ARG A 153 -2.40 -17.45 -6.53
N LYS A 154 -3.04 -16.90 -5.49
CA LYS A 154 -4.23 -16.07 -5.68
C LYS A 154 -3.92 -14.79 -6.45
N LEU A 155 -2.81 -14.12 -6.15
CA LEU A 155 -2.39 -12.94 -6.91
C LEU A 155 -2.04 -13.30 -8.35
N MET A 156 -1.31 -14.40 -8.61
CA MET A 156 -1.03 -14.86 -9.97
C MET A 156 -2.33 -15.12 -10.75
N GLU A 157 -3.31 -15.79 -10.13
CA GLU A 157 -4.65 -15.98 -10.72
C GLU A 157 -5.30 -14.63 -11.08
N LYS A 158 -5.25 -13.66 -10.17
CA LYS A 158 -5.85 -12.34 -10.36
C LYS A 158 -5.16 -11.51 -11.43
N PHE A 159 -3.84 -11.39 -11.38
CA PHE A 159 -3.11 -10.71 -12.43
C PHE A 159 -3.31 -11.37 -13.79
N THR A 160 -3.36 -12.71 -13.86
CA THR A 160 -3.72 -13.39 -15.12
C THR A 160 -5.11 -12.98 -15.61
N GLN A 161 -6.12 -12.94 -14.73
CA GLN A 161 -7.48 -12.49 -15.09
C GLN A 161 -7.46 -11.03 -15.58
N TRP A 162 -6.81 -10.12 -14.85
CA TRP A 162 -6.78 -8.69 -15.17
C TRP A 162 -6.00 -8.40 -16.46
N ILE A 163 -4.84 -9.02 -16.67
CA ILE A 163 -4.05 -8.89 -17.91
C ILE A 163 -4.79 -9.51 -19.11
N THR A 164 -5.47 -10.64 -18.92
CA THR A 164 -6.24 -11.26 -20.00
C THR A 164 -7.41 -10.38 -20.42
N ALA A 165 -8.08 -9.73 -19.47
CA ALA A 165 -9.16 -8.78 -19.74
C ALA A 165 -8.65 -7.48 -20.37
N ASN A 166 -7.48 -7.00 -19.93
CA ASN A 166 -6.83 -5.80 -20.43
C ASN A 166 -5.30 -6.01 -20.54
N PRO A 167 -4.75 -6.28 -21.74
CA PRO A 167 -3.31 -6.42 -21.92
C PRO A 167 -2.47 -5.18 -21.55
N ASN A 168 -3.12 -4.01 -21.48
CA ASN A 168 -2.52 -2.74 -21.04
C ASN A 168 -2.70 -2.47 -19.53
N TYR A 169 -3.03 -3.50 -18.74
CA TYR A 169 -3.13 -3.41 -17.28
C TYR A 169 -1.94 -2.64 -16.67
N GLY A 170 -2.21 -1.55 -15.96
CA GLY A 170 -1.16 -0.74 -15.30
C GLY A 170 -0.19 0.01 -16.22
N CYS A 171 -0.42 0.02 -17.54
CA CYS A 171 0.48 0.69 -18.51
C CYS A 171 0.31 2.21 -18.56
N ASP A 172 -0.84 2.72 -18.14
CA ASP A 172 -1.24 4.13 -18.14
C ASP A 172 -0.86 4.89 -16.86
N GLY A 173 -0.12 4.24 -15.97
CA GLY A 173 0.35 4.84 -14.72
C GLY A 173 -0.60 4.67 -13.54
N SER A 174 -1.57 3.74 -13.61
CA SER A 174 -2.54 3.46 -12.54
C SER A 174 -1.98 2.92 -11.21
N GLY A 175 -0.65 2.92 -11.00
CA GLY A 175 0.01 2.35 -9.82
C GLY A 175 0.00 0.81 -9.78
N GLU A 176 -1.06 0.16 -10.25
CA GLU A 176 -1.20 -1.30 -10.25
C GLU A 176 -0.10 -2.04 -11.03
N GLY A 177 0.37 -1.45 -12.14
CA GLY A 177 1.51 -1.99 -12.89
C GLY A 177 2.79 -2.06 -12.04
N GLN A 178 2.99 -1.08 -11.15
CA GLN A 178 4.14 -1.05 -10.24
C GLN A 178 4.07 -2.17 -9.20
N TYR A 179 2.87 -2.52 -8.72
CA TYR A 179 2.69 -3.66 -7.82
C TYR A 179 2.97 -5.00 -8.51
N LEU A 180 2.54 -5.18 -9.76
CA LEU A 180 2.86 -6.39 -10.50
C LEU A 180 4.38 -6.53 -10.69
N ASP A 181 5.08 -5.48 -11.12
CA ASP A 181 6.54 -5.47 -11.21
C ASP A 181 7.19 -5.83 -9.86
N ARG A 182 6.70 -5.23 -8.77
CA ARG A 182 7.18 -5.48 -7.42
C ARG A 182 7.00 -6.94 -6.98
N PHE A 183 5.84 -7.54 -7.25
CA PHE A 183 5.60 -8.94 -6.95
C PHE A 183 6.44 -9.88 -7.80
N LEU A 184 6.64 -9.57 -9.09
CA LEU A 184 7.50 -10.34 -9.97
C LEU A 184 8.95 -10.35 -9.49
N GLU A 185 9.46 -9.21 -9.03
CA GLU A 185 10.79 -9.11 -8.40
C GLU A 185 10.84 -9.94 -7.10
N LEU A 186 9.89 -9.70 -6.19
CA LEU A 186 9.84 -10.39 -4.90
C LEU A 186 9.79 -11.91 -5.05
N TRP A 187 8.94 -12.44 -5.93
CA TRP A 187 8.73 -13.88 -6.08
C TRP A 187 9.91 -14.60 -6.73
N GLN A 188 10.71 -13.90 -7.56
CA GLN A 188 11.95 -14.48 -8.10
C GLN A 188 12.97 -14.77 -7.01
N HIS A 189 12.93 -14.05 -5.90
CA HIS A 189 13.86 -14.22 -4.78
C HIS A 189 13.31 -15.05 -3.63
N THR A 190 11.99 -15.13 -3.48
CA THR A 190 11.36 -15.69 -2.27
C THR A 190 10.53 -16.94 -2.51
N GLN A 191 10.09 -17.20 -3.75
CA GLN A 191 9.23 -18.32 -4.06
C GLN A 191 9.96 -19.38 -4.91
N PRO A 192 9.61 -20.67 -4.79
CA PRO A 192 10.13 -21.71 -5.67
C PRO A 192 9.88 -21.39 -7.14
N SER A 193 10.86 -21.64 -8.01
CA SER A 193 10.74 -21.36 -9.45
C SER A 193 9.58 -22.12 -10.12
N GLU A 194 9.26 -23.30 -9.62
CA GLU A 194 8.11 -24.12 -10.04
C GLU A 194 6.76 -23.44 -9.76
N LEU A 195 6.69 -22.56 -8.76
CA LEU A 195 5.47 -21.83 -8.42
C LEU A 195 5.26 -20.64 -9.36
N CYS A 196 6.30 -19.82 -9.55
CA CYS A 196 6.17 -18.53 -10.26
C CYS A 196 6.59 -18.58 -11.74
N GLY A 197 7.36 -19.57 -12.16
CA GLY A 197 7.98 -19.60 -13.50
C GLY A 197 6.95 -19.59 -14.64
N GLY A 198 5.86 -20.33 -14.50
CA GLY A 198 4.77 -20.34 -15.47
C GLY A 198 4.07 -18.98 -15.59
N PHE A 199 3.84 -18.31 -14.46
CA PHE A 199 3.23 -16.99 -14.43
C PHE A 199 4.16 -15.91 -15.01
N ILE A 200 5.46 -15.94 -14.70
CA ILE A 200 6.44 -15.01 -15.28
C ILE A 200 6.49 -15.16 -16.81
N ALA A 201 6.46 -16.39 -17.32
CA ALA A 201 6.39 -16.64 -18.76
C ALA A 201 5.08 -16.12 -19.38
N PHE A 202 3.96 -16.24 -18.67
CA PHE A 202 2.69 -15.66 -19.06
C PHE A 202 2.78 -14.13 -19.16
N CYS A 203 3.30 -13.44 -18.14
CA CYS A 203 3.43 -11.98 -18.14
C CYS A 203 4.28 -11.49 -19.32
N ARG A 204 5.46 -12.10 -19.56
CA ARG A 204 6.33 -11.77 -20.69
C ARG A 204 5.65 -11.81 -22.06
N LYS A 205 4.66 -12.69 -22.21
CA LYS A 205 3.97 -12.92 -23.49
C LYS A 205 2.71 -12.05 -23.63
N ASN A 206 2.00 -11.80 -22.53
CA ASN A 206 0.63 -11.26 -22.59
C ASN A 206 0.46 -9.87 -21.97
N TRP A 207 1.41 -9.42 -21.15
CA TRP A 207 1.34 -8.11 -20.51
C TRP A 207 2.18 -7.09 -21.27
N HIS A 208 1.55 -6.06 -21.84
CA HIS A 208 2.25 -5.02 -22.60
C HIS A 208 3.09 -4.09 -21.71
N GLY A 209 2.84 -4.09 -20.40
CA GLY A 209 3.62 -3.34 -19.42
C GLY A 209 4.96 -3.96 -19.10
N TRP A 210 5.27 -5.16 -19.59
CA TRP A 210 6.53 -5.85 -19.33
C TRP A 210 7.74 -5.01 -19.80
N ARG A 211 8.56 -4.55 -18.85
CA ARG A 211 9.83 -3.85 -19.12
C ARG A 211 10.98 -4.81 -18.84
N GLN A 212 11.94 -4.90 -19.77
CA GLN A 212 13.15 -5.75 -19.64
C GLN A 212 14.18 -5.13 -18.71
#